data_AF-A0AAV0HRP1-F1
#
_entry.id   AF-A0AAV0HRP1-F1
#
_cell.length_a   1.000
_cell.length_b   1.000
_cell.length_c   1.000
_cell.angle_alpha   90.00
_cell.angle_beta   90.00
_cell.angle_gamma   90.00
#
_symmetry.space_group_name_H-M   'P 1'
#
loop_
_entity.id
_entity.type
_entity.pdbx_description
1 polymer ?
#
loop_
_entity_poly.entity_id
_entity_poly.type
_entity_poly.pdbx_seq_one_letter_code
_entity_poly.pdbx_strand_id
1 'polypeptide(L)'
;NPSFLLQLLSLLLLLPYFSFSIETDTIKPNNPLRDGDVLVSGRQTFSLGFFSRKNSIRRYLGIWYHNVSEQTVIWVANRDAPLNDTSGLLSLDSRGNFGIYAANGTSLVWSAKLPAGNFAARLLDSGNWEMSILDTCKKLNP
;
A
#
# COMPACT_ATOMS: atom_id res chain seq x y z
N ASN A 1 13.58 -7.50 -42.02
CA ASN A 1 14.60 -8.45 -41.53
C ASN A 1 13.95 -9.29 -40.42
N PRO A 2 13.77 -10.62 -40.59
CA PRO A 2 13.06 -11.48 -39.63
C PRO A 2 13.65 -11.44 -38.22
N SER A 3 14.95 -11.13 -38.08
CA SER A 3 15.60 -10.92 -36.78
C SER A 3 15.01 -9.76 -35.97
N PHE A 4 14.58 -8.66 -36.62
CA PHE A 4 13.98 -7.51 -35.95
C PHE A 4 12.61 -7.83 -35.36
N LEU A 5 11.80 -8.63 -36.08
CA LEU A 5 10.50 -9.08 -35.60
C LEU A 5 10.63 -10.02 -34.39
N LEU A 6 11.63 -10.90 -34.40
CA LEU A 6 11.92 -11.78 -33.26
C LEU A 6 12.40 -11.01 -32.02
N GLN A 7 13.24 -9.99 -32.20
CA GLN A 7 13.67 -9.10 -31.11
C GLN A 7 12.48 -8.31 -30.53
N LEU A 8 11.60 -7.79 -31.38
CA LEU A 8 10.41 -7.06 -30.95
C LEU A 8 9.44 -7.97 -30.19
N LEU A 9 9.23 -9.21 -30.67
CA LEU A 9 8.38 -10.20 -30.01
C LEU A 9 8.95 -10.61 -28.64
N SER A 10 10.27 -10.82 -28.56
CA SER A 10 10.97 -11.10 -27.30
C SER A 10 10.83 -9.94 -26.31
N LEU A 11 10.96 -8.69 -26.77
CA LEU A 11 10.77 -7.50 -25.93
C LEU A 11 9.33 -7.38 -25.44
N LEU A 12 8.34 -7.66 -26.30
CA LEU A 12 6.92 -7.62 -25.96
C LEU A 12 6.55 -8.67 -24.89
N LEU A 13 7.16 -9.85 -24.97
CA LEU A 13 7.02 -10.92 -23.97
C LEU A 13 7.69 -10.55 -22.63
N LEU A 14 8.65 -9.62 -22.63
CA LEU A 14 9.34 -9.14 -21.42
C LEU A 14 8.58 -8.02 -20.68
N LEU A 15 7.69 -7.30 -21.36
CA LEU A 15 6.91 -6.19 -20.79
C LEU A 15 6.08 -6.54 -19.53
N PRO A 16 5.37 -7.69 -19.43
CA PRO A 16 4.59 -7.99 -18.22
C PRO A 16 5.44 -8.30 -16.98
N TYR A 17 6.76 -8.48 -17.13
CA TYR A 17 7.67 -8.65 -15.99
C TYR A 17 8.18 -7.33 -15.43
N PHE A 18 8.01 -6.21 -16.15
CA PHE A 18 8.30 -4.87 -15.64
C PHE A 18 7.05 -4.32 -14.95
N SER A 19 6.88 -4.64 -13.67
CA SER A 19 5.94 -3.93 -12.82
C SER A 19 6.53 -2.56 -12.44
N PHE A 20 5.99 -1.48 -13.02
CA PHE A 20 6.28 -0.13 -12.55
C PHE A 20 5.45 0.11 -11.29
N SER A 21 6.07 0.03 -10.11
CA SER A 21 5.42 0.42 -8.87
C SER A 21 5.49 1.95 -8.74
N ILE A 22 4.34 2.60 -8.63
CA ILE A 22 4.29 4.02 -8.28
C ILE A 22 4.56 4.11 -6.78
N GLU A 23 5.78 4.51 -6.42
CA GLU A 23 6.12 4.81 -5.03
C GLU A 23 5.38 6.08 -4.59
N THR A 24 4.43 5.91 -3.68
CA THR A 24 3.73 7.00 -3.01
C THR A 24 3.85 6.81 -1.51
N ASP A 25 3.94 7.90 -0.76
CA ASP A 25 3.93 7.86 0.70
C ASP A 25 2.51 7.95 1.27
N THR A 26 1.50 8.17 0.42
CA THR A 26 0.16 8.59 0.83
C THR A 26 -0.95 7.68 0.29
N ILE A 27 -1.85 7.26 1.19
CA ILE A 27 -3.17 6.69 0.87
C ILE A 27 -4.22 7.80 0.89
N LYS A 28 -5.08 7.83 -0.13
CA LYS A 28 -6.19 8.77 -0.26
C LYS A 28 -7.52 8.04 -0.25
N PRO A 29 -8.62 8.75 0.04
CA PRO A 29 -9.94 8.13 -0.04
C PRO A 29 -10.22 7.61 -1.43
N ASN A 30 -10.84 6.44 -1.52
CA ASN A 30 -11.14 5.72 -2.78
C ASN A 30 -9.92 5.25 -3.59
N ASN A 31 -8.70 5.46 -3.09
CA ASN A 31 -7.46 4.94 -3.68
C ASN A 31 -6.82 3.95 -2.69
N PRO A 32 -7.38 2.74 -2.56
CA PRO A 32 -6.90 1.76 -1.59
C PRO A 32 -5.56 1.18 -2.02
N LEU A 33 -4.78 0.72 -1.04
CA LEU A 33 -3.54 -0.03 -1.25
C LEU A 33 -3.87 -1.53 -1.34
N ARG A 34 -3.53 -2.16 -2.46
CA ARG A 34 -3.75 -3.60 -2.68
C ARG A 34 -2.54 -4.40 -2.27
N ASP A 35 -2.76 -5.69 -2.03
CA ASP A 35 -1.65 -6.63 -1.92
C ASP A 35 -0.78 -6.60 -3.19
N GLY A 36 0.54 -6.46 -3.00
CA GLY A 36 1.53 -6.22 -4.07
C GLY A 36 1.96 -4.76 -4.19
N ASP A 37 1.13 -3.82 -3.74
CA ASP A 37 1.48 -2.40 -3.68
C ASP A 37 2.31 -2.11 -2.42
N VAL A 38 3.18 -1.10 -2.51
CA VAL A 38 4.03 -0.64 -1.40
C VAL A 38 3.98 0.87 -1.32
N LEU A 39 3.68 1.40 -0.13
CA LEU A 39 3.94 2.80 0.17
C LEU A 39 5.36 2.96 0.68
N VAL A 40 6.02 4.04 0.28
CA VAL A 40 7.40 4.33 0.68
C VAL A 40 7.44 5.75 1.25
N SER A 41 8.00 5.91 2.44
CA SER A 41 8.21 7.23 3.06
C SER A 41 9.05 8.13 2.15
N GLY A 42 8.90 9.46 2.22
CA GLY A 42 9.56 10.40 1.31
C GLY A 42 11.09 10.26 1.19
N ARG A 43 11.79 9.86 2.25
CA ARG A 43 13.24 9.58 2.26
C ARG A 43 13.59 8.09 2.16
N GLN A 44 12.65 7.26 1.71
CA GLN A 44 12.83 5.83 1.50
C GLN A 44 13.43 5.12 2.72
N THR A 45 12.99 5.53 3.91
CA THR A 45 13.44 4.94 5.18
C THR A 45 12.52 3.79 5.58
N PHE A 46 11.22 3.99 5.42
CA PHE A 46 10.19 3.01 5.77
C PHE A 46 9.29 2.68 4.58
N SER A 47 8.80 1.45 4.59
CA SER A 47 7.77 0.97 3.68
C SER A 47 6.59 0.40 4.43
N LEU A 48 5.39 0.57 3.87
CA LEU A 48 4.14 -0.03 4.34
C LEU A 48 3.54 -0.86 3.20
N GLY A 49 3.07 -2.06 3.51
CA GLY A 49 2.35 -2.89 2.56
C GLY A 49 2.02 -4.27 3.11
N PHE A 50 1.47 -5.12 2.25
CA PHE A 50 1.17 -6.50 2.60
C PHE A 50 2.41 -7.39 2.42
N PHE A 51 2.63 -8.28 3.38
CA PHE A 51 3.74 -9.23 3.37
C PHE A 51 3.34 -10.58 3.96
N SER A 52 4.13 -11.61 3.69
CA SER A 52 4.04 -12.91 4.32
C SER A 52 5.30 -13.19 5.15
N ARG A 53 5.15 -14.00 6.20
CA ARG A 53 6.31 -14.48 6.99
C ARG A 53 6.78 -15.81 6.43
N LYS A 54 8.04 -15.89 6.02
CA LYS A 54 8.69 -17.14 5.54
C LYS A 54 7.81 -17.83 4.47
N ASN A 55 7.67 -19.15 4.52
CA ASN A 55 6.88 -19.96 3.59
C ASN A 55 5.38 -20.03 3.94
N SER A 56 4.82 -18.98 4.57
CA SER A 56 3.40 -18.93 4.90
C SER A 56 2.61 -18.20 3.82
N ILE A 57 1.40 -18.68 3.53
CA ILE A 57 0.42 -17.94 2.70
C ILE A 57 -0.28 -16.81 3.47
N ARG A 58 -0.10 -16.76 4.80
CA ARG A 58 -0.77 -15.76 5.64
C ARG A 58 -0.24 -14.37 5.34
N ARG A 59 -1.16 -13.43 5.08
CA ARG A 59 -0.82 -12.04 4.77
C ARG A 59 -1.06 -11.12 5.95
N TYR A 60 -0.12 -10.21 6.14
CA TYR A 60 -0.12 -9.19 7.16
C TYR A 60 0.13 -7.84 6.51
N LEU A 61 -0.54 -6.79 7.00
CA LEU A 61 -0.17 -5.41 6.72
C LEU A 61 0.84 -4.96 7.78
N GLY A 62 1.97 -4.41 7.37
CA GLY A 62 2.98 -3.94 8.30
C GLY A 62 3.94 -2.91 7.72
N ILE A 63 4.76 -2.36 8.62
CA ILE A 63 5.82 -1.39 8.31
C ILE A 63 7.17 -2.06 8.47
N TRP A 64 8.08 -1.84 7.52
CA TRP A 64 9.47 -2.33 7.55
C TRP A 64 10.46 -1.28 7.06
N TYR A 65 11.75 -1.50 7.30
CA TYR A 65 12.82 -0.67 6.74
C TYR A 65 12.95 -0.91 5.23
N HIS A 66 12.86 0.15 4.43
CA HIS A 66 12.83 0.03 2.97
C HIS A 66 14.14 -0.49 2.36
N ASN A 67 15.28 0.04 2.81
CA ASN A 67 16.60 -0.23 2.23
C ASN A 67 17.40 -1.33 2.95
N VAL A 68 16.73 -2.32 3.54
CA VAL A 68 17.38 -3.47 4.20
C VAL A 68 17.05 -4.74 3.43
N SER A 69 18.08 -5.52 3.09
CA SER A 69 17.96 -6.73 2.27
C SER A 69 17.09 -7.80 2.91
N GLU A 70 17.18 -7.95 4.23
CA GLU A 70 16.25 -8.76 5.01
C GLU A 70 15.10 -7.88 5.52
N GLN A 71 13.88 -8.21 5.09
CA GLN A 71 12.68 -7.45 5.44
C GLN A 71 12.46 -7.42 6.95
N THR A 72 12.94 -6.35 7.59
CA THR A 72 12.88 -6.17 9.03
C THR A 72 11.59 -5.42 9.38
N VAL A 73 10.57 -6.17 9.78
CA VAL A 73 9.24 -5.65 10.11
C VAL A 73 9.22 -5.09 11.52
N ILE A 74 8.86 -3.82 11.66
CA ILE A 74 8.83 -3.10 12.95
C ILE A 74 7.41 -2.95 13.52
N TRP A 75 6.38 -3.05 12.67
CA TRP A 75 4.99 -2.93 13.10
C TRP A 75 4.07 -3.79 12.22
N VAL A 76 2.97 -4.30 12.80
CA VAL A 76 1.99 -5.16 12.11
C VAL A 76 0.60 -4.81 12.60
N ALA A 77 -0.30 -4.45 11.67
CA ALA A 77 -1.66 -4.01 11.97
C ALA A 77 -2.56 -5.18 12.39
N ASN A 78 -2.68 -6.19 11.54
CA ASN A 78 -3.56 -7.33 11.70
C ASN A 78 -2.82 -8.55 12.27
N ARG A 79 -2.05 -8.34 13.35
CA ARG A 79 -1.19 -9.37 13.95
C ARG A 79 -1.97 -10.60 14.41
N ASP A 80 -3.15 -10.39 14.99
CA ASP A 80 -3.99 -11.46 15.55
C ASP A 80 -4.97 -12.06 14.53
N ALA A 81 -5.17 -11.39 13.40
CA ALA A 81 -6.10 -11.78 12.34
C ALA A 81 -5.44 -11.67 10.95
N PRO A 82 -4.48 -12.55 10.62
CA PRO A 82 -3.89 -12.58 9.28
C PRO A 82 -4.90 -13.00 8.21
N LEU A 83 -4.73 -12.47 7.00
CA LEU A 83 -5.49 -12.92 5.83
C LEU A 83 -4.98 -14.29 5.36
N ASN A 84 -5.82 -15.02 4.62
CA ASN A 84 -5.52 -16.35 4.10
C ASN A 84 -4.97 -16.37 2.67
N ASP A 85 -5.03 -15.24 1.98
CA ASP A 85 -4.68 -15.09 0.57
C ASP A 85 -4.17 -13.67 0.29
N THR A 86 -3.82 -13.39 -0.97
CA THR A 86 -3.35 -12.09 -1.44
C THR A 86 -4.50 -11.16 -1.88
N SER A 87 -5.70 -11.31 -1.29
CA SER A 87 -6.86 -10.44 -1.59
C SER A 87 -6.92 -9.18 -0.72
N GLY A 88 -5.84 -8.91 0.01
CA GLY A 88 -5.74 -7.83 0.98
C GLY A 88 -5.95 -6.45 0.36
N LEU A 89 -6.76 -5.65 1.05
CA LEU A 89 -7.07 -4.28 0.67
C LEU A 89 -7.03 -3.39 1.91
N LEU A 90 -6.13 -2.41 1.92
CA LEU A 90 -6.10 -1.36 2.92
C LEU A 90 -6.82 -0.14 2.35
N SER A 91 -7.92 0.25 2.98
CA SER A 91 -8.80 1.30 2.46
C SER A 91 -9.09 2.36 3.51
N LEU A 92 -9.28 3.58 3.01
CA LEU A 92 -9.79 4.74 3.71
C LEU A 92 -10.95 5.29 2.89
N ASP A 93 -12.09 5.56 3.52
CA ASP A 93 -13.21 6.23 2.85
C ASP A 93 -13.51 7.60 3.47
N SER A 94 -14.31 8.41 2.77
CA SER A 94 -14.72 9.75 3.22
C SER A 94 -15.65 9.74 4.44
N ARG A 95 -16.14 8.57 4.85
CA ARG A 95 -16.98 8.39 6.04
C ARG A 95 -16.13 8.10 7.29
N GLY A 96 -14.80 8.06 7.15
CA GLY A 96 -13.88 7.77 8.25
C GLY A 96 -13.72 6.27 8.52
N ASN A 97 -14.15 5.39 7.60
CA ASN A 97 -13.86 3.97 7.70
C ASN A 97 -12.44 3.73 7.19
N PHE A 98 -11.55 3.43 8.13
CA PHE A 98 -10.19 3.04 7.85
C PHE A 98 -9.99 1.59 8.28
N GLY A 99 -9.61 0.73 7.34
CA GLY A 99 -9.56 -0.70 7.62
C GLY A 99 -8.84 -1.56 6.61
N ILE A 100 -8.57 -2.78 7.06
CA ILE A 100 -8.01 -3.88 6.29
C ILE A 100 -9.16 -4.82 5.93
N TYR A 101 -9.28 -5.11 4.65
CA TYR A 101 -10.31 -5.97 4.10
C TYR A 101 -9.68 -7.16 3.38
N ALA A 102 -10.38 -8.30 3.45
CA ALA A 102 -10.13 -9.50 2.68
C ALA A 102 -11.21 -9.68 1.60
N ALA A 103 -11.07 -10.73 0.79
CA ALA A 103 -11.99 -11.09 -0.28
C ALA A 103 -12.31 -9.88 -1.18
N ASN A 104 -11.25 -9.18 -1.59
CA ASN A 104 -11.31 -8.00 -2.47
C ASN A 104 -12.23 -6.87 -1.96
N GLY A 105 -12.20 -6.60 -0.65
CA GLY A 105 -12.93 -5.49 -0.05
C GLY A 105 -14.28 -5.85 0.58
N THR A 106 -14.69 -7.12 0.53
CA THR A 106 -16.01 -7.55 1.02
C THR A 106 -16.04 -7.97 2.48
N SER A 107 -14.90 -8.38 3.06
CA SER A 107 -14.80 -8.85 4.44
C SER A 107 -13.88 -7.96 5.26
N LEU A 108 -14.39 -7.33 6.31
CA LEU A 108 -13.58 -6.49 7.21
C LEU A 108 -12.79 -7.35 8.19
N VAL A 109 -11.47 -7.19 8.23
CA VAL A 109 -10.55 -7.95 9.11
C VAL A 109 -10.11 -7.11 10.31
N TRP A 110 -9.80 -5.85 10.08
CA TRP A 110 -9.36 -4.92 11.12
C TRP A 110 -9.79 -3.51 10.75
N SER A 111 -10.17 -2.69 11.73
CA SER A 111 -10.48 -1.28 11.51
C SER A 111 -10.04 -0.41 12.67
N ALA A 112 -9.88 0.88 12.36
CA ALA A 112 -9.88 1.93 13.36
C ALA A 112 -10.98 2.94 12.99
N LYS A 113 -11.67 3.46 14.01
CA LYS A 113 -12.65 4.53 13.81
C LYS A 113 -11.91 5.86 13.73
N LEU A 114 -12.04 6.54 12.61
CA LEU A 114 -11.56 7.90 12.45
C LEU A 114 -12.74 8.88 12.52
N PRO A 115 -12.50 10.16 12.84
CA PRO A 115 -13.49 11.20 12.60
C PRO A 115 -13.96 11.17 11.14
N ALA A 116 -15.21 11.56 10.88
CA ALA A 116 -15.68 11.72 9.52
C ALA A 116 -14.97 12.90 8.85
N GLY A 117 -14.54 12.72 7.59
CA GLY A 117 -13.83 13.76 6.85
C GLY A 117 -13.05 13.20 5.66
N ASN A 118 -12.59 14.11 4.81
CA ASN A 118 -11.73 13.77 3.68
C ASN A 118 -10.28 13.72 4.16
N PHE A 119 -9.82 12.57 4.63
CA PHE A 119 -8.46 12.41 5.15
C PHE A 119 -7.56 11.71 4.16
N ALA A 120 -6.28 12.06 4.16
CA ALA A 120 -5.21 11.25 3.59
C ALA A 120 -4.33 10.72 4.72
N ALA A 121 -3.75 9.56 4.48
CA ALA A 121 -2.91 8.85 5.43
C ALA A 121 -1.51 8.74 4.83
N ARG A 122 -0.49 9.32 5.47
CA ARG A 122 0.88 9.41 4.94
C ARG A 122 1.90 8.74 5.84
N LEU A 123 2.77 7.92 5.25
CA LEU A 123 3.89 7.29 5.93
C LEU A 123 5.05 8.28 6.05
N LEU A 124 5.40 8.65 7.28
CA LEU A 124 6.48 9.58 7.56
C LEU A 124 7.84 8.87 7.61
N ASP A 125 8.92 9.63 7.45
CA ASP A 125 10.29 9.13 7.57
C ASP A 125 10.66 8.71 9.00
N SER A 126 9.82 9.02 9.99
CA SER A 126 9.94 8.51 11.36
C SER A 126 9.37 7.10 11.53
N GLY A 127 8.68 6.56 10.52
CA GLY A 127 7.95 5.30 10.58
C GLY A 127 6.55 5.44 11.18
N ASN A 128 6.16 6.66 11.56
CA ASN A 128 4.80 6.95 11.99
C ASN A 128 3.87 7.08 10.79
N TRP A 129 2.63 6.67 11.01
CA TRP A 129 1.55 6.92 10.08
C TRP A 129 0.75 8.14 10.53
N GLU A 130 0.81 9.21 9.74
CA GLU A 130 0.12 10.46 10.04
C GLU A 130 -1.12 10.63 9.16
N MET A 131 -2.23 11.03 9.80
CA MET A 131 -3.46 11.39 9.11
C MET A 131 -3.53 12.91 8.94
N SER A 132 -3.81 13.37 7.74
CA SER A 132 -4.01 14.80 7.43
C SER A 132 -5.33 15.00 6.71
N ILE A 133 -6.02 16.11 6.98
CA ILE A 133 -7.21 16.48 6.23
C ILE A 133 -6.76 16.88 4.82
N LEU A 134 -7.37 16.29 3.80
CA LEU A 134 -7.30 16.78 2.43
C LEU A 134 -8.13 18.06 2.37
N ASP A 135 -7.50 19.18 2.70
CA ASP A 135 -8.11 20.49 2.53
C ASP A 135 -8.38 20.71 1.03
N THR A 136 -9.65 20.70 0.64
CA THR A 136 -10.08 21.19 -0.67
C THR A 136 -9.92 22.70 -0.65
N CYS A 137 -8.75 23.17 -1.08
CA CYS A 137 -8.34 24.56 -1.18
C CYS A 137 -8.20 25.28 0.18
N LYS A 138 -6.96 25.67 0.50
CA LYS A 138 -6.74 27.01 1.06
C LYS A 138 -7.50 27.97 0.16
N LYS A 139 -8.64 28.51 0.61
CA LYS A 139 -9.19 29.73 0.00
C LYS A 139 -8.06 30.75 0.07
N LEU A 140 -7.49 31.07 -1.09
CA LEU A 140 -6.78 32.33 -1.28
C LEU A 140 -7.82 33.40 -1.02
N ASN A 141 -7.86 33.90 0.21
CA ASN A 141 -8.53 35.16 0.47
C ASN A 141 -7.60 36.25 -0.11
N PRO A 142 -8.09 37.08 -1.05
CA PRO A 142 -7.38 38.30 -1.46
C PRO A 142 -7.26 39.29 -0.30
#